data_AF-A0AA42E2W7-F1
#
_entry.id   AF-A0AA42E2W7-F1
#
_cell.length_a   1.000
_cell.length_b   1.000
_cell.length_c   1.000
_cell.angle_alpha   90.00
_cell.angle_beta   90.00
_cell.angle_gamma   90.00
#
_symmetry.space_group_name_H-M   'P 1'
#
loop_
_entity.id
_entity.type
_entity.pdbx_description
1 polymer ?
#
loop_
_entity_poly.entity_id
_entity_poly.type
_entity_poly.pdbx_seq_one_letter_code
_entity_poly.pdbx_strand_id
1 'polypeptide(L)' 'MGDAERESRRKRLQSIMQTRKLERQDVADLLGVSIHTVHAWLKPETSKGSNVVPTWSIELLRYKLLFGALPDELDVDPKQ' A
#
# COMPACT_ATOMS: atom_id res chain seq x y z
N MET A 1 -15.02 -8.36 11.04
CA MET A 1 -13.62 -7.89 11.11
C MET A 1 -13.49 -7.11 12.41
N GLY A 2 -12.58 -7.49 13.31
CA GLY A 2 -12.45 -6.83 14.61
C GLY A 2 -11.45 -5.68 14.56
N ASP A 3 -11.65 -4.66 15.41
CA ASP A 3 -10.80 -3.46 15.55
C ASP A 3 -9.30 -3.82 15.66
N ALA A 4 -8.99 -4.90 16.40
CA ALA A 4 -7.63 -5.42 16.55
C ALA A 4 -6.96 -5.82 15.22
N GLU A 5 -7.72 -6.40 14.29
CA GLU A 5 -7.21 -6.85 12.98
C GLU A 5 -6.91 -5.67 12.06
N ARG A 6 -7.75 -4.63 12.12
CA ARG A 6 -7.56 -3.38 11.37
C ARG A 6 -6.32 -2.64 11.85
N GLU A 7 -6.18 -2.46 13.16
CA GLU A 7 -5.03 -1.80 13.77
C GLU A 7 -3.73 -2.56 13.50
N SER A 8 -3.79 -3.91 13.52
CA SER A 8 -2.66 -4.76 13.13
C SER A 8 -2.21 -4.51 11.69
N ARG A 9 -3.14 -4.40 10.73
CA ARG A 9 -2.79 -4.08 9.33
C ARG A 9 -2.20 -2.69 9.16
N ARG A 10 -2.74 -1.68 9.85
CA ARG A 10 -2.18 -0.32 9.86
C ARG A 10 -0.74 -0.32 10.35
N LYS A 11 -0.48 -0.98 11.49
CA LYS A 11 0.87 -1.13 12.06
C LYS A 11 1.82 -1.86 11.11
N ARG A 12 1.35 -2.91 10.45
CA ARG A 12 2.16 -3.64 9.45
C ARG A 12 2.55 -2.76 8.27
N LEU A 13 1.60 -2.00 7.71
CA LEU A 13 1.89 -1.05 6.63
C LEU A 13 2.92 -0.01 7.07
N GLN A 14 2.71 0.59 8.25
CA GLN A 14 3.62 1.58 8.82
C GLN A 14 5.04 1.02 9.06
N SER A 15 5.15 -0.23 9.52
CA SER A 15 6.43 -0.90 9.74
C SER A 15 7.18 -1.17 8.42
N ILE A 16 6.47 -1.57 7.36
CA ILE A 16 7.08 -1.75 6.03
C ILE A 16 7.64 -0.42 5.52
N MET A 17 6.86 0.66 5.65
CA MET A 17 7.28 2.00 5.24
C MET A 17 8.54 2.45 5.97
N GLN A 18 8.58 2.30 7.30
CA GLN A 18 9.75 2.67 8.10
C GLN A 18 10.98 1.84 7.75
N THR A 19 10.83 0.52 7.64
CA THR A 19 11.93 -0.42 7.33
C THR A 19 12.54 -0.15 5.96
N ARG A 20 11.71 0.19 4.97
CA ARG A 20 12.13 0.43 3.59
C ARG A 20 12.34 1.91 3.27
N LYS A 21 12.22 2.80 4.27
CA LYS A 21 12.28 4.26 4.12
C LYS A 21 11.36 4.80 3.01
N LEU A 22 10.16 4.22 2.90
CA LEU A 22 9.15 4.65 1.93
C LEU A 22 8.34 5.81 2.48
N GLU A 23 8.16 6.82 1.64
CA GLU A 23 7.21 7.88 1.86
C GLU A 23 5.78 7.43 1.46
N ARG A 24 4.80 8.22 1.87
CA ARG A 24 3.38 7.94 1.51
C ARG A 24 3.18 7.99 -0.01
N GLN A 25 3.92 8.85 -0.70
CA GLN A 25 3.89 8.96 -2.15
C GLN A 25 4.43 7.69 -2.81
N ASP A 26 5.58 7.18 -2.37
CA ASP A 26 6.14 5.92 -2.90
C ASP A 26 5.17 4.75 -2.76
N VAL A 27 4.50 4.64 -1.61
CA VAL A 27 3.49 3.59 -1.39
C VAL A 27 2.27 3.77 -2.29
N ALA A 28 1.86 5.01 -2.52
CA ALA A 28 0.74 5.33 -3.41
C ALA A 28 1.07 4.92 -4.85
N ASP A 29 2.27 5.26 -5.32
CA ASP A 29 2.77 4.95 -6.66
C ASP A 29 2.95 3.44 -6.84
N LEU A 30 3.55 2.75 -5.87
CA LEU A 30 3.70 1.30 -5.90
C LEU A 30 2.34 0.59 -5.96
N LEU A 31 1.34 1.08 -5.25
CA LEU A 31 0.03 0.44 -5.15
C LEU A 31 -0.99 0.92 -6.18
N GLY A 32 -0.67 1.95 -6.97
CA GLY A 32 -1.61 2.54 -7.94
C GLY A 32 -2.83 3.17 -7.26
N VAL A 33 -2.67 3.77 -6.07
CA VAL A 33 -3.74 4.44 -5.33
C VAL A 33 -3.38 5.89 -5.08
N SER A 34 -4.36 6.72 -4.71
CA SER A 34 -4.05 8.12 -4.34
C SER A 34 -3.27 8.23 -3.03
N ILE A 35 -2.41 9.23 -2.90
CA ILE A 35 -1.74 9.55 -1.63
C ILE A 35 -2.74 9.80 -0.49
N HIS A 36 -3.92 10.35 -0.79
CA HIS A 36 -5.00 10.56 0.18
C HIS A 36 -5.52 9.23 0.74
N THR A 37 -5.59 8.19 -0.09
CA THR A 37 -5.97 6.83 0.32
C THR A 37 -4.95 6.28 1.31
N VAL A 38 -3.65 6.41 1.01
CA VAL A 38 -2.56 5.99 1.92
C VAL A 38 -2.60 6.78 3.22
N HIS A 39 -2.88 8.09 3.15
CA HIS A 39 -3.03 8.92 4.34
C HIS A 39 -4.21 8.46 5.21
N ALA A 40 -5.36 8.14 4.61
CA ALA A 40 -6.53 7.62 5.32
C ALA A 40 -6.28 6.26 5.97
N TRP A 41 -5.47 5.39 5.34
CA TRP A 41 -5.06 4.11 5.89
C TRP A 41 -4.18 4.22 7.13
N LEU A 42 -3.32 5.24 7.19
CA LEU A 42 -2.38 5.43 8.29
C LEU A 42 -3.01 6.12 9.51
N LYS A 43 -4.23 6.68 9.37
CA LYS A 43 -4.95 7.30 10.47
C LYS A 43 -5.36 6.25 11.52
N PRO A 44 -5.27 6.57 12.83
CA PRO A 44 -5.86 5.75 13.88
C PRO A 44 -7.33 5.47 13.58
N GLU A 45 -7.82 4.29 13.97
CA GLU A 45 -9.21 3.88 13.75
C GLU A 45 -10.23 4.87 14.34
N THR A 46 -9.91 5.46 15.49
CA THR A 46 -10.76 6.46 16.16
C THR A 46 -10.85 7.79 15.42
N SER A 47 -10.04 8.01 14.39
CA SER A 47 -10.00 9.27 13.65
C SER A 47 -11.03 9.32 12.53
N LYS A 48 -11.67 10.49 12.37
CA LYS A 48 -12.56 10.75 11.23
C LYS A 48 -11.82 10.58 9.91
N GLY A 49 -12.42 9.83 8.99
CA GLY A 49 -11.84 9.51 7.68
C GLY A 49 -10.68 8.52 7.73
N SER A 50 -10.60 7.68 8.77
CA SER A 50 -9.74 6.49 8.74
C SER A 50 -10.38 5.42 7.87
N ASN A 51 -9.59 4.85 6.97
CA ASN A 51 -10.00 3.76 6.10
C ASN A 51 -9.30 2.45 6.50
N VAL A 52 -9.97 1.33 6.27
CA VAL A 52 -9.35 0.00 6.47
C VAL A 52 -8.24 -0.19 5.43
N VAL A 53 -7.07 -0.64 5.89
CA VAL A 53 -6.00 -1.08 4.99
C VAL A 53 -6.42 -2.40 4.34
N PRO A 54 -6.57 -2.48 3.02
CA PRO A 54 -6.92 -3.74 2.36
C PRO A 54 -5.84 -4.79 2.56
N THR A 55 -6.21 -6.07 2.68
CA THR A 55 -5.22 -7.15 2.82
C THR A 55 -4.27 -7.21 1.61
N TRP A 56 -4.82 -7.09 0.41
CA TRP A 56 -4.06 -7.13 -0.84
C TRP A 56 -2.99 -6.05 -0.92
N SER A 57 -3.17 -4.89 -0.26
CA SER A 57 -2.22 -3.79 -0.38
C SER A 57 -0.90 -4.08 0.33
N ILE A 58 -0.95 -4.80 1.45
CA ILE A 58 0.25 -5.25 2.16
C ILE A 58 0.99 -6.32 1.36
N GLU A 59 0.25 -7.27 0.79
CA GLU A 59 0.82 -8.36 -0.01
C GLU A 59 1.45 -7.84 -1.30
N LEU A 60 0.73 -6.99 -2.04
CA LEU A 60 1.21 -6.37 -3.27
C LEU A 60 2.41 -5.46 -3.02
N LEU A 61 2.40 -4.67 -1.94
CA LEU A 61 3.54 -3.82 -1.58
C LEU A 61 4.78 -4.68 -1.32
N ARG A 62 4.65 -5.79 -0.58
CA ARG A 62 5.76 -6.72 -0.35
C ARG A 62 6.26 -7.33 -1.64
N TYR A 63 5.35 -7.76 -2.51
CA TYR A 63 5.70 -8.31 -3.82
C TYR A 63 6.52 -7.31 -4.64
N LYS A 64 6.02 -6.09 -4.83
CA LYS A 64 6.73 -5.05 -5.60
C LYS A 64 8.08 -4.64 -5.00
N LEU A 65 8.21 -4.68 -3.68
CA LEU A 65 9.49 -4.41 -3.00
C LEU A 65 10.50 -5.56 -3.13
N LEU A 66 10.03 -6.80 -3.27
CA LEU A 66 10.89 -7.98 -3.41
C LEU A 66 11.34 -8.21 -4.84
N PHE A 67 10.44 -8.03 -5.80
CA PHE A 67 10.69 -8.35 -7.21
C PHE A 67 11.11 -7.13 -8.05
N GLY A 68 11.27 -5.96 -7.42
CA GLY A 68 11.30 -4.68 -8.12
C GLY A 68 9.91 -4.40 -8.71
N ALA A 69 9.58 -3.14 -8.97
CA ALA A 69 8.42 -2.84 -9.80
C ALA A 69 8.51 -3.74 -11.04
N LEU A 70 7.48 -4.56 -11.30
CA LEU A 70 7.36 -5.21 -12.61
C LEU A 70 7.64 -4.11 -13.64
N PRO A 71 8.54 -4.32 -14.61
CA PRO A 71 8.68 -3.37 -15.70
C PRO A 71 7.27 -3.13 -16.24
N ASP A 72 6.94 -1.86 -16.45
CA ASP A 72 5.67 -1.40 -17.05
C ASP A 72 5.47 -1.98 -18.47
N GLU A 73 6.39 -2.81 -18.95
CA GLU A 73 6.34 -3.53 -20.21
C GLU A 73 5.63 -4.88 -20.06
N LEU A 74 4.32 -4.84 -19.90
CA LEU A 74 3.54 -5.50 -20.95
C LEU A 74 3.40 -4.48 -22.08
N ASP A 75 4.52 -4.27 -22.78
CA ASP A 75 4.52 -3.82 -24.17
C ASP A 75 3.88 -4.98 -24.95
N VAL A 76 2.55 -5.04 -24.87
CA VAL A 76 1.77 -5.71 -25.89
C VAL A 76 1.83 -4.78 -27.07
N ASP A 77 2.91 -4.89 -27.85
CA ASP A 77 3.01 -4.31 -29.18
C ASP A 77 1.71 -4.65 -29.92
N PRO A 78 0.87 -3.66 -30.28
CA PRO A 78 -0.32 -3.93 -31.05
C PRO A 78 0.08 -4.04 -32.53
N LYS A 79 0.87 -5.05 -32.88
CA LYS A 79 1.02 -5.52 -34.26
C LYS A 79 1.16 -7.04 -34.28
N GLN A 80 0.10 -7.69 -34.76
CA GLN A 80 0.00 -8.16 -36.15
C GLN A 80 -1.48 -8.20 -36.52
#